data_AF-A0AA38LZX7-F1
#
_entry.id   AF-A0AA38LZX7-F1
#
_cell.length_a   1.000
_cell.length_b   1.000
_cell.length_c   1.000
_cell.angle_alpha   90.00
_cell.angle_beta   90.00
_cell.angle_gamma   90.00
#
_symmetry.space_group_name_H-M   'P 1'
#
loop_
_entity.id
_entity.type
_entity.pdbx_description
1 polymer ?
#
loop_
_entity_poly.entity_id
_entity_poly.type
_entity_poly.pdbx_seq_one_letter_code
_entity_poly.pdbx_strand_id
1 'polypeptide(L)'
;MPKVKLKDHLELLEILRLWLEDNIDMDSELEFTDGVTSADMLPVIRAVESLFDMPKAKRCDPPWQEYHHVPEVIAEMNRAESQIWNEARAYVLNRLKGKS
;
A
#
# COMPACT_ATOMS: atom_id res chain seq x y z
N MET A 1 -5.00 21.38 -14.31
CA MET A 1 -4.13 20.80 -13.27
C MET A 1 -3.17 19.83 -13.94
N PRO A 2 -1.84 19.91 -13.69
CA PRO A 2 -0.90 18.94 -14.23
C PRO A 2 -1.24 17.53 -13.70
N LYS A 3 -1.22 16.53 -14.58
CA LYS A 3 -1.38 15.13 -14.19
C LYS A 3 -0.09 14.68 -13.52
N VAL A 4 -0.08 14.66 -12.19
CA VAL A 4 0.99 14.03 -11.41
C VAL A 4 1.00 12.53 -11.74
N LYS A 5 2.17 11.96 -12.03
CA LYS A 5 2.27 10.53 -12.33
C LYS A 5 2.28 9.76 -11.02
N LEU A 6 1.80 8.51 -11.05
CA LEU A 6 1.76 7.64 -9.88
C LEU A 6 3.12 7.47 -9.18
N LYS A 7 4.21 7.45 -9.96
CA LYS A 7 5.59 7.37 -9.45
C LYS A 7 5.94 8.58 -8.58
N ASP A 8 5.50 9.76 -9.01
CA ASP A 8 5.73 11.01 -8.29
C ASP A 8 4.96 11.01 -6.95
N HIS A 9 3.79 10.36 -6.87
CA HIS A 9 3.05 10.20 -5.62
C HIS A 9 3.73 9.24 -4.64
N LEU A 10 4.37 8.18 -5.13
CA LEU A 10 5.14 7.25 -4.30
C LEU A 10 6.39 7.93 -3.73
N GLU A 11 7.13 8.68 -4.55
CA GLU A 11 8.31 9.43 -4.11
C GLU A 11 7.93 10.47 -3.04
N LEU A 12 6.77 11.13 -3.18
CA LEU A 12 6.28 12.09 -2.17
C LEU A 12 5.84 11.41 -0.86
N LEU A 13 5.23 10.23 -0.91
CA LEU A 13 4.87 9.46 0.28
C LEU A 13 6.11 8.95 1.02
N GLU A 14 7.13 8.49 0.28
CA GLU A 14 8.40 8.05 0.86
C GLU A 14 9.13 9.21 1.56
N ILE A 15 9.21 10.38 0.91
CA ILE A 15 9.78 11.59 1.52
C ILE A 15 9.00 11.97 2.79
N LEU A 16 7.67 11.94 2.73
CA LEU A 16 6.83 12.26 3.88
C LEU A 16 7.04 11.25 5.02
N ARG A 17 7.15 9.96 4.73
CA ARG A 17 7.45 8.92 5.73
C ARG A 17 8.79 9.17 6.41
N LEU A 18 9.86 9.39 5.64
CA LEU A 18 11.20 9.65 6.19
C LEU A 18 11.19 10.89 7.09
N TRP A 19 10.49 11.95 6.67
CA TRP A 19 10.37 13.16 7.48
C TRP A 19 9.61 12.92 8.78
N LEU A 20 8.53 12.12 8.76
CA LEU A 20 7.78 11.75 9.96
C LEU A 20 8.62 10.90 10.92
N GLU A 21 9.38 9.93 10.39
CA GLU A 21 10.28 9.07 11.16
C GLU A 21 11.38 9.90 11.85
N ASP A 22 12.05 10.79 11.11
CA ASP A 22 13.08 11.68 11.67
C ASP A 22 12.55 12.57 12.80
N ASN A 23 11.33 13.09 12.65
CA ASN A 23 10.71 13.95 13.67
C ASN A 23 10.38 13.18 14.95
N ILE A 24 9.86 11.96 14.82
CA ILE A 24 9.59 11.08 15.97
C ILE A 24 10.90 10.69 16.67
N ASP A 25 11.94 10.33 15.92
CA ASP A 25 13.25 9.95 16.47
C ASP A 25 13.95 11.11 17.19
N MET A 26 13.66 12.35 16.77
CA MET A 26 14.17 13.57 17.40
C MET A 26 13.32 14.09 18.57
N ASP A 27 12.25 13.39 18.96
CA ASP A 27 11.27 13.86 19.96
C ASP A 27 10.67 15.24 19.60
N SER A 28 10.58 15.51 18.30
CA SER A 28 10.03 16.73 17.70
C SER A 28 8.66 16.38 17.13
N GLU A 29 7.61 16.56 17.91
CA GLU A 29 6.26 16.24 17.45
C GLU A 29 5.73 17.29 16.47
N LEU A 30 5.39 16.86 15.25
CA LEU A 30 4.74 17.72 14.26
C LEU A 30 3.23 17.60 14.43
N GLU A 31 2.55 18.71 14.70
CA GLU A 31 1.10 18.77 14.66
C GLU A 31 0.63 19.12 13.24
N PHE A 32 -0.14 18.21 12.65
CA PHE A 32 -0.92 18.46 11.45
C PHE A 32 -2.23 19.18 11.82
N THR A 33 -3.01 19.55 10.79
CA THR A 33 -4.35 20.08 11.00
C THR A 33 -5.21 19.10 11.81
N ASP A 34 -6.08 19.65 12.66
CA ASP A 34 -7.01 18.88 13.51
C ASP A 34 -6.35 18.11 14.66
N GLY A 35 -5.13 18.48 15.06
CA GLY A 35 -4.45 17.90 16.24
C GLY A 35 -3.91 16.49 16.02
N VAL A 36 -3.78 16.06 14.76
CA VAL A 36 -3.15 14.80 14.39
C VAL A 36 -1.64 14.96 14.47
N THR A 37 -0.95 14.10 15.22
CA THR A 37 0.50 14.23 15.38
C THR A 37 1.28 13.41 14.34
N SER A 38 2.59 13.60 14.25
CA SER A 38 3.46 12.76 13.42
C SER A 38 3.36 11.27 13.79
N ALA A 39 3.19 10.96 15.08
CA ALA A 39 2.99 9.60 15.56
C ALA A 39 1.67 8.98 15.06
N ASP A 40 0.61 9.78 14.96
CA ASP A 40 -0.68 9.35 14.42
C ASP A 40 -0.64 9.18 12.89
N MET A 41 0.11 10.05 12.19
CA MET A 41 0.17 10.07 10.73
C MET A 41 1.04 8.96 10.15
N LEU A 42 2.15 8.60 10.82
CA LEU A 42 3.11 7.63 10.30
C LEU A 42 2.50 6.25 9.98
N PRO A 43 1.64 5.64 10.83
CA PRO A 43 0.94 4.40 10.50
C PRO A 43 0.07 4.50 9.25
N VAL A 44 -0.57 5.65 9.03
CA VAL A 44 -1.43 5.89 7.85
C VAL A 44 -0.60 5.91 6.57
N ILE A 45 0.51 6.64 6.56
CA ILE A 45 1.41 6.70 5.39
C ILE A 45 1.97 5.31 5.07
N ARG A 46 2.43 4.56 6.08
CA ARG A 46 2.91 3.17 5.89
C ARG A 46 1.83 2.23 5.34
N ALA A 47 0.59 2.39 5.80
CA ALA A 47 -0.55 1.62 5.28
C ALA A 47 -0.84 1.97 3.81
N VAL A 48 -0.77 3.26 3.43
CA VAL A 48 -0.95 3.70 2.05
C VAL A 48 0.16 3.17 1.14
N GLU A 49 1.43 3.24 1.56
CA GLU A 49 2.55 2.62 0.83
C GLU A 49 2.34 1.11 0.64
N SER A 50 1.93 0.41 1.69
CA SER A 50 1.64 -1.04 1.64
C SER A 50 0.53 -1.38 0.64
N LEU A 51 -0.44 -0.49 0.44
CA LEU A 51 -1.50 -0.67 -0.57
C LEU A 51 -0.97 -0.54 -2.01
N PHE A 52 0.08 0.25 -2.24
CA PHE A 52 0.74 0.31 -3.54
C PHE A 52 1.55 -0.93 -3.85
N ASP A 53 2.20 -1.49 -2.82
CA ASP A 53 2.98 -2.72 -2.90
C ASP A 53 2.11 -3.98 -2.81
N MET A 54 0.78 -3.83 -2.75
CA MET A 54 -0.14 -4.95 -2.65
C MET A 54 0.13 -5.96 -3.79
N PRO A 55 0.59 -7.18 -3.46
CA PRO A 55 1.05 -8.15 -4.46
C PRO A 55 -0.10 -8.80 -5.21
N LYS A 56 0.16 -9.28 -6.43
CA LYS A 56 -0.84 -10.01 -7.23
C LYS A 56 -0.84 -11.48 -6.81
N ALA A 57 -2.01 -12.04 -6.53
CA ALA A 57 -2.13 -13.49 -6.33
C ALA A 57 -1.80 -14.24 -7.63
N LYS A 58 -0.91 -15.21 -7.54
CA LYS A 58 -0.44 -16.05 -8.67
C LYS A 58 -0.88 -17.49 -8.46
N ARG A 59 -1.20 -18.17 -9.56
CA ARG A 59 -1.47 -19.60 -9.54
C ARG A 59 -0.20 -20.35 -9.15
N CYS A 60 -0.33 -21.36 -8.30
CA CYS A 60 0.79 -22.23 -7.94
C CYS A 60 1.22 -23.11 -9.11
N ASP A 61 2.50 -23.47 -9.13
CA ASP A 61 3.05 -24.43 -10.07
C ASP A 61 2.55 -25.86 -9.76
N PRO A 62 2.54 -26.77 -10.75
CA PRO A 62 2.22 -28.17 -10.50
C PRO A 62 3.03 -28.79 -9.36
N PRO A 63 2.41 -29.69 -8.55
CA PRO A 63 1.08 -30.28 -8.71
C PRO A 63 -0.08 -29.43 -8.14
N TRP A 64 0.20 -28.33 -7.46
CA TRP A 64 -0.76 -27.57 -6.65
C TRP A 64 -1.55 -26.51 -7.45
N GLN A 65 -1.77 -26.74 -8.74
CA GLN A 65 -2.33 -25.75 -9.67
C GLN A 65 -3.76 -25.31 -9.35
N GLU A 66 -4.44 -25.95 -8.41
CA GLU A 66 -5.76 -25.53 -7.91
C GLU A 66 -5.66 -24.38 -6.89
N TYR A 67 -4.48 -24.19 -6.29
CA TYR A 67 -4.19 -23.13 -5.34
C TYR A 67 -3.54 -21.92 -6.00
N HIS A 68 -3.71 -20.78 -5.35
CA HIS A 68 -3.04 -19.53 -5.64
C HIS A 68 -2.30 -19.07 -4.38
N HIS A 69 -1.26 -18.28 -4.56
CA HIS A 69 -0.53 -17.70 -3.44
C HIS A 69 -0.15 -16.26 -3.72
N VAL A 70 0.11 -15.59 -2.61
CA VAL A 70 0.76 -14.29 -2.57
C VAL A 70 2.09 -14.49 -1.84
N PRO A 71 3.24 -14.48 -2.55
CA PRO A 71 4.54 -14.81 -1.96
C PRO A 71 4.86 -14.00 -0.70
N GLU A 72 4.47 -12.73 -0.70
CA GLU A 72 4.79 -11.76 0.34
C GLU A 72 3.88 -11.86 1.57
N VAL A 73 2.75 -12.57 1.47
CA VAL A 73 1.73 -12.69 2.54
C VAL A 73 1.61 -14.14 3.03
N ILE A 74 2.33 -15.08 2.42
CA ILE A 74 2.34 -16.53 2.74
C ILE A 74 0.90 -17.05 2.97
N ALA A 75 -0.01 -16.66 2.08
CA ALA A 75 -1.41 -17.07 2.11
C ALA A 75 -1.69 -18.03 0.95
N GLU A 76 -2.14 -19.23 1.26
CA GLU A 76 -2.74 -20.15 0.30
C GLU A 76 -4.20 -19.74 0.06
N MET A 77 -4.56 -19.57 -1.20
CA MET A 77 -5.88 -19.12 -1.63
C MET A 77 -6.47 -20.11 -2.62
N ASN A 78 -7.77 -20.38 -2.49
CA ASN A 78 -8.51 -21.03 -3.56
C ASN A 78 -8.75 -20.04 -4.72
N ARG A 79 -9.32 -20.55 -5.83
CA ARG A 79 -9.59 -19.73 -7.02
C ARG A 79 -10.47 -18.50 -6.72
N ALA A 80 -11.53 -18.64 -5.93
CA ALA A 80 -12.46 -17.54 -5.65
C ALA A 80 -11.80 -16.45 -4.78
N GLU A 81 -11.06 -16.86 -3.75
CA GLU A 81 -10.29 -15.94 -2.88
C GLU A 81 -9.25 -15.16 -3.68
N SER A 82 -8.54 -15.84 -4.58
CA SER A 82 -7.55 -15.19 -5.45
C SER A 82 -8.17 -14.16 -6.41
N GLN A 83 -9.42 -14.39 -6.87
CA GLN A 83 -10.15 -13.45 -7.71
C GLN A 83 -10.54 -12.21 -6.92
N ILE A 84 -11.14 -12.39 -5.74
CA ILE A 84 -11.52 -11.30 -4.84
C ILE A 84 -10.29 -10.45 -4.47
N TRP A 85 -9.17 -11.09 -4.12
CA TRP A 85 -7.91 -10.42 -3.81
C TRP A 85 -7.42 -9.56 -4.98
N ASN A 86 -7.39 -10.14 -6.19
CA ASN A 86 -6.90 -9.43 -7.38
C ASN A 86 -7.84 -8.30 -7.80
N GLU A 87 -9.16 -8.44 -7.60
CA GLU A 87 -10.15 -7.38 -7.80
C GLU A 87 -9.98 -6.25 -6.79
N ALA A 88 -9.82 -6.55 -5.51
CA ALA A 88 -9.56 -5.57 -4.46
C ALA A 88 -8.27 -4.79 -4.74
N ARG A 89 -7.18 -5.49 -5.08
CA ARG A 89 -5.92 -4.89 -5.53
C ARG A 89 -6.12 -3.96 -6.73
N ALA A 90 -6.88 -4.41 -7.74
CA ALA A 90 -7.14 -3.61 -8.93
C ALA A 90 -7.94 -2.35 -8.59
N TYR A 91 -8.96 -2.47 -7.75
CA TYR A 91 -9.77 -1.35 -7.27
C TYR A 91 -8.91 -0.30 -6.56
N VAL A 92 -8.10 -0.72 -5.59
CA VAL A 92 -7.18 0.17 -4.84
C VAL A 92 -6.22 0.87 -5.79
N LEU A 93 -5.53 0.13 -6.66
CA LEU A 93 -4.58 0.73 -7.61
C LEU A 93 -5.25 1.66 -8.62
N ASN A 94 -6.48 1.37 -9.05
CA ASN A 94 -7.22 2.25 -9.95
C ASN A 94 -7.60 3.56 -9.25
N ARG A 95 -8.10 3.48 -8.01
CA ARG A 95 -8.40 4.65 -7.18
C ARG A 95 -7.17 5.52 -6.96
N LEU A 96 -6.04 4.92 -6.60
CA LEU A 96 -4.77 5.64 -6.39
C LEU A 96 -4.22 6.27 -7.68
N LYS A 97 -4.52 5.67 -8.85
CA LYS A 97 -4.18 6.23 -10.18
C LYS A 97 -5.17 7.30 -10.65
N GLY A 98 -6.18 7.66 -9.86
CA GLY A 98 -7.23 8.59 -10.26
C GLY A 98 -8.13 8.07 -11.39
N LYS A 99 -8.22 6.74 -11.55
CA LYS A 99 -9.11 6.09 -12.53
C LYS A 99 -10.38 5.67 -11.79
N SER A 100 -11.52 6.25 -12.19
CA SER A 100 -12.87 5.87 -11.73
C SER A 100 -13.42 4.73 -12.57
#